data_AF-A0A9W7YA52-F1
#
_entry.id   AF-A0A9W7YA52-F1
#
_cell.length_a   1.000
_cell.length_b   1.000
_cell.length_c   1.000
_cell.angle_alpha   90.00
_cell.angle_beta   90.00
_cell.angle_gamma   90.00
#
_symmetry.space_group_name_H-M   'P 1'
#
loop_
_entity.id
_entity.type
_entity.pdbx_description
1 polymer ?
#
loop_
_entity_poly.entity_id
_entity_poly.type
_entity_poly.pdbx_seq_one_letter_code
_entity_poly.pdbx_strand_id
1 'polypeptide(L)'
;TVVLNTGSLVYQLTAGLSVAVSNRTGNLLGQARARRARVSSNTGLVLSVACGALILVLCLSVASWWGAIYSNDPEVVAIVAQAMPFCALFLFPSAISGVSYGVLRSIGHQAAGARINFPSYYFVGLPLGAYLTYGPPAMGIAGLWPLARQRYA
;
A
#
# COMPACT_ATOMS: atom_id res chain seq x y z
N THR A 1 -6.29 17.23 0.59
CA THR A 1 -7.36 16.52 1.35
C THR A 1 -7.98 15.38 0.56
N VAL A 2 -8.35 15.59 -0.71
CA VAL A 2 -8.93 14.54 -1.60
C VAL A 2 -8.06 13.28 -1.69
N VAL A 3 -6.76 13.44 -1.93
CA VAL A 3 -5.81 12.32 -2.03
C VAL A 3 -5.69 11.55 -0.71
N LEU A 4 -5.67 12.25 0.43
CA LEU A 4 -5.58 11.61 1.75
C LEU A 4 -6.84 10.78 2.05
N ASN A 5 -8.03 11.33 1.82
CA ASN A 5 -9.29 10.60 2.02
C ASN A 5 -9.39 9.38 1.10
N THR A 6 -8.98 9.54 -0.17
CA THR A 6 -8.94 8.44 -1.14
C THR A 6 -7.99 7.34 -0.69
N GLY A 7 -6.78 7.71 -0.26
CA GLY A 7 -5.80 6.78 0.29
C GLY A 7 -6.32 6.04 1.53
N SER A 8 -7.00 6.73 2.45
CA SER A 8 -7.61 6.13 3.64
C SER A 8 -8.70 5.11 3.30
N LEU A 9 -9.57 5.39 2.32
CA LEU A 9 -10.61 4.46 1.89
C LEU A 9 -10.00 3.16 1.33
N VAL A 10 -9.00 3.30 0.46
CA VAL A 10 -8.32 2.15 -0.14
C VAL A 10 -7.52 1.37 0.92
N TYR A 11 -6.92 2.07 1.88
CA TYR A 11 -6.25 1.43 3.01
C TYR A 11 -7.22 0.60 3.87
N GLN A 12 -8.45 1.09 4.12
CA GLN A 12 -9.45 0.34 4.88
C GLN A 12 -9.86 -0.97 4.20
N LEU A 13 -10.02 -0.97 2.87
CA LEU A 13 -10.30 -2.19 2.11
C LEU A 13 -9.19 -3.24 2.29
N THR A 14 -7.94 -2.78 2.20
CA THR A 14 -6.76 -3.61 2.38
C THR A 14 -6.64 -4.14 3.81
N ALA A 15 -6.89 -3.28 4.79
CA ALA A 15 -6.84 -3.65 6.21
C ALA A 15 -7.88 -4.72 6.55
N GLY A 16 -9.10 -4.61 6.01
CA GLY A 16 -10.15 -5.62 6.15
C GLY A 16 -9.71 -6.99 5.61
N LEU A 17 -9.09 -7.02 4.44
CA LEU A 17 -8.54 -8.25 3.86
C LEU A 17 -7.44 -8.86 4.75
N SER A 18 -6.53 -8.03 5.26
CA SER A 18 -5.46 -8.48 6.17
C SER A 18 -6.03 -9.14 7.44
N VAL A 19 -7.05 -8.54 8.05
CA VAL A 19 -7.74 -9.10 9.22
C VAL A 19 -8.42 -10.42 8.90
N ALA A 20 -9.12 -10.52 7.76
CA ALA A 20 -9.79 -11.75 7.34
C ALA A 20 -8.81 -12.92 7.15
N VAL A 21 -7.70 -12.67 6.44
CA VAL A 21 -6.64 -13.66 6.22
C VAL A 21 -5.97 -14.03 7.55
N SER A 22 -5.68 -13.05 8.41
CA SER A 22 -5.11 -13.26 9.75
C SER A 22 -6.01 -14.14 10.62
N ASN A 23 -7.32 -13.89 10.64
CA ASN A 23 -8.27 -14.69 11.43
C ASN A 23 -8.39 -16.12 10.90
N ARG A 24 -8.45 -16.30 9.57
CA ARG A 24 -8.56 -17.63 8.96
C ARG A 24 -7.31 -18.48 9.23
N THR A 25 -6.14 -17.90 9.06
CA THR A 25 -4.86 -18.57 9.30
C THR A 25 -4.65 -18.88 10.79
N GLY A 26 -4.97 -17.93 11.67
CA GLY A 26 -4.93 -18.13 13.13
C GLY A 26 -5.88 -19.24 13.60
N ASN A 27 -7.12 -19.28 13.10
CA ASN A 27 -8.08 -20.33 13.45
C ASN A 27 -7.61 -21.73 13.01
N LEU A 28 -7.05 -21.86 11.80
CA LEU A 28 -6.52 -23.13 11.30
C LEU A 28 -5.29 -23.60 12.10
N LEU A 29 -4.46 -22.67 12.56
CA LEU A 29 -3.31 -22.97 13.41
C LEU A 29 -3.76 -23.44 14.80
N GLY A 30 -4.77 -22.79 15.39
CA GLY A 30 -5.37 -23.20 16.67
C GLY A 30 -6.01 -24.59 16.63
N GLN A 31 -6.45 -25.07 15.46
CA GLN A 31 -6.93 -26.44 15.25
C GLN A 31 -5.80 -27.48 15.06
N ALA A 32 -4.53 -27.12 15.30
CA ALA A 32 -3.35 -27.94 15.03
C ALA A 32 -3.21 -28.41 13.56
N ARG A 33 -3.85 -27.71 12.61
CA ARG A 33 -3.84 -28.06 11.18
C ARG A 33 -2.81 -27.23 10.40
N ALA A 34 -1.53 -27.38 10.75
CA ALA A 34 -0.42 -26.61 10.18
C ALA A 34 -0.36 -26.62 8.64
N ARG A 35 -0.61 -27.79 8.01
CA ARG A 35 -0.65 -27.91 6.54
C ARG A 35 -1.75 -27.06 5.91
N ARG A 36 -2.95 -27.00 6.51
CA ARG A 36 -4.06 -26.17 6.03
C ARG A 36 -3.82 -24.69 6.31
N ALA A 37 -3.18 -24.36 7.43
CA ALA A 37 -2.78 -22.98 7.74
C ALA A 37 -1.78 -22.43 6.70
N ARG A 38 -0.82 -23.26 6.25
CA ARG A 38 0.12 -22.88 5.19
C ARG A 38 -0.58 -22.61 3.85
N VAL A 39 -1.50 -23.49 3.46
CA VAL A 39 -2.31 -23.30 2.24
C VAL A 39 -3.12 -22.01 2.35
N SER A 40 -3.82 -21.80 3.47
CA SER A 40 -4.61 -20.58 3.69
C SER A 40 -3.78 -19.30 3.67
N SER A 41 -2.55 -19.35 4.17
CA SER A 41 -1.62 -18.22 4.13
C SER A 41 -1.20 -17.91 2.70
N ASN A 42 -0.87 -18.94 1.92
CA ASN A 42 -0.49 -18.78 0.51
C ASN A 42 -1.65 -18.25 -0.34
N THR A 43 -2.86 -18.80 -0.15
CA THR A 43 -4.07 -18.31 -0.83
C THR A 43 -4.39 -16.88 -0.41
N GLY A 44 -4.17 -16.52 0.86
CA GLY A 44 -4.31 -15.15 1.36
C GLY A 44 -3.34 -14.18 0.68
N LEU A 45 -2.07 -14.57 0.50
CA LEU A 45 -1.09 -13.76 -0.23
C LEU A 45 -1.48 -13.57 -1.71
N VAL A 46 -1.88 -14.65 -2.40
CA VAL A 46 -2.35 -14.56 -3.80
C VAL A 46 -3.57 -13.64 -3.90
N LEU A 47 -4.53 -13.77 -2.98
CA LEU A 47 -5.71 -12.91 -2.94
C LEU A 47 -5.34 -11.45 -2.67
N SER A 48 -4.29 -11.19 -1.89
CA SER A 48 -3.79 -9.84 -1.62
C SER A 48 -3.19 -9.20 -2.87
N VAL A 49 -2.45 -9.96 -3.65
CA VAL A 49 -1.93 -9.50 -4.95
C VAL A 49 -3.08 -9.22 -5.91
N ALA A 50 -4.09 -10.11 -5.97
CA ALA A 50 -5.27 -9.92 -6.81
C ALA A 50 -6.09 -8.69 -6.40
N CYS A 51 -6.36 -8.50 -5.10
CA CYS A 51 -7.04 -7.31 -4.59
C CYS A 51 -6.22 -6.04 -4.81
N GLY A 52 -4.90 -6.08 -4.59
CA GLY A 52 -4.01 -4.96 -4.86
C GLY A 52 -4.03 -4.56 -6.34
N ALA A 53 -3.99 -5.54 -7.24
CA ALA A 53 -4.07 -5.30 -8.69
C ALA A 53 -5.45 -4.72 -9.08
N LEU A 54 -6.52 -5.24 -8.49
CA LEU A 54 -7.88 -4.75 -8.71
C LEU A 54 -8.04 -3.30 -8.22
N ILE A 55 -7.47 -2.96 -7.06
CA ILE A 55 -7.39 -1.60 -6.53
C ILE A 55 -6.58 -0.70 -7.46
N LEU A 56 -5.43 -1.17 -7.97
CA LEU A 56 -4.61 -0.41 -8.91
C LEU A 56 -5.40 -0.08 -10.19
N VAL A 57 -6.06 -1.09 -10.76
CA VAL A 57 -6.90 -0.92 -11.96
C VAL A 57 -8.06 0.04 -11.70
N LEU A 58 -8.74 -0.07 -10.55
CA LEU A 58 -9.81 0.85 -10.15
C LEU A 58 -9.31 2.28 -9.95
N CYS A 59 -8.19 2.47 -9.26
CA CYS A 59 -7.62 3.80 -9.07
C CYS A 59 -7.23 4.45 -10.40
N LEU A 60 -6.70 3.68 -11.35
CA LEU A 60 -6.33 4.18 -12.67
C LEU A 60 -7.55 4.45 -13.56
N SER A 61 -8.57 3.58 -13.53
CA SER A 61 -9.77 3.72 -14.36
C SER A 61 -10.70 4.83 -13.87
N VAL A 62 -10.80 5.02 -12.56
CA VAL A 62 -11.66 6.05 -11.95
C VAL A 62 -10.92 7.37 -11.76
N ALA A 63 -9.60 7.44 -12.02
CA ALA A 63 -8.76 8.64 -11.81
C ALA A 63 -9.37 9.93 -12.36
N SER A 64 -9.93 9.89 -13.58
CA SER A 64 -10.52 11.04 -14.26
C SER A 64 -11.87 11.47 -13.66
N TRP A 65 -12.68 10.52 -13.21
CA TRP A 65 -13.99 10.78 -12.59
C TRP A 65 -13.90 11.09 -11.10
N TRP A 66 -12.90 10.56 -10.41
CA TRP A 66 -12.75 10.69 -8.96
C TRP A 66 -12.45 12.13 -8.54
N GLY A 67 -11.69 12.88 -9.35
CA GLY A 67 -11.48 14.30 -9.14
C GLY A 67 -12.78 15.10 -9.16
N ALA A 68 -13.67 14.78 -10.10
CA ALA A 68 -14.97 15.45 -10.26
C ALA A 68 -15.96 15.16 -9.11
N ILE A 69 -15.81 14.02 -8.41
CA ILE A 69 -16.62 13.69 -7.24
C ILE A 69 -16.28 14.58 -6.04
N TYR A 70 -15.02 15.01 -5.92
CA TYR A 70 -14.54 15.78 -4.76
C TYR A 70 -14.50 17.29 -4.99
N SER A 71 -14.37 17.75 -6.24
CA SER A 71 -14.36 19.18 -6.58
C SER A 71 -14.86 19.41 -8.00
N ASN A 72 -15.64 20.48 -8.20
CA ASN A 72 -16.02 20.97 -9.53
C ASN A 72 -14.95 21.87 -10.17
N ASP A 73 -13.84 22.14 -9.47
CA ASP A 73 -12.75 22.97 -9.99
C ASP A 73 -11.84 22.16 -10.95
N PRO A 74 -11.75 22.53 -12.24
CA PRO A 74 -10.94 21.80 -13.23
C PRO A 74 -9.45 21.76 -12.88
N GLU A 75 -8.92 22.74 -12.13
CA GLU A 75 -7.52 22.74 -11.70
C GLU A 75 -7.26 21.60 -10.71
N VAL A 76 -8.17 21.41 -9.75
CA VAL A 76 -8.10 20.34 -8.75
C VAL A 76 -8.25 18.97 -9.40
N VAL A 77 -9.13 18.84 -10.40
CA VAL A 77 -9.32 17.58 -11.15
C VAL A 77 -8.04 17.20 -11.89
N ALA A 78 -7.38 18.15 -12.55
CA ALA A 78 -6.12 17.91 -13.25
C ALA A 78 -5.00 17.46 -12.31
N ILE A 79 -4.89 18.08 -11.14
CA ILE A 79 -3.89 17.71 -10.11
C ILE A 79 -4.15 16.29 -9.59
N VAL A 80 -5.41 15.95 -9.29
CA VAL A 80 -5.78 14.61 -8.83
C VAL A 80 -5.49 13.55 -9.89
N ALA A 81 -5.81 13.82 -11.16
CA ALA A 81 -5.54 12.91 -12.26
C ALA A 81 -4.04 12.62 -12.44
N GLN A 82 -3.17 13.61 -12.22
CA GLN A 82 -1.71 13.43 -12.27
C GLN A 82 -1.17 12.69 -11.04
N ALA A 83 -1.77 12.87 -9.87
CA ALA A 83 -1.34 12.23 -8.63
C ALA A 83 -1.83 10.79 -8.46
N MET A 84 -2.95 10.43 -9.07
CA MET A 84 -3.60 9.12 -8.90
C MET A 84 -2.70 7.92 -9.29
N PRO A 85 -1.93 7.96 -10.40
CA PRO A 85 -1.03 6.87 -10.76
C PRO A 85 0.07 6.64 -9.72
N PHE A 86 0.64 7.71 -9.17
CA PHE A 86 1.64 7.63 -8.10
C PHE A 86 1.04 7.06 -6.82
N CYS A 87 -0.19 7.43 -6.49
CA CYS A 87 -0.92 6.83 -5.37
C CYS A 87 -1.15 5.33 -5.60
N ALA A 88 -1.66 4.94 -6.77
CA ALA A 88 -1.91 3.54 -7.10
C ALA A 88 -0.63 2.69 -6.98
N LEU A 89 0.49 3.18 -7.53
CA LEU A 89 1.81 2.56 -7.43
C LEU A 89 2.30 2.41 -5.98
N PHE A 90 1.96 3.36 -5.09
CA PHE A 90 2.33 3.28 -3.68
C PHE A 90 1.41 2.34 -2.87
N LEU A 91 0.12 2.33 -3.19
CA LEU A 91 -0.86 1.50 -2.48
C LEU A 91 -0.74 0.01 -2.82
N PHE A 92 -0.35 -0.36 -4.04
CA PHE A 92 -0.16 -1.75 -4.45
C PHE A 92 0.84 -2.54 -3.56
N PRO A 93 2.10 -2.12 -3.40
CA PRO A 93 3.06 -2.81 -2.54
C PRO A 93 2.71 -2.68 -1.05
N SER A 94 2.07 -1.57 -0.65
CA SER A 94 1.57 -1.38 0.71
C SER A 94 0.50 -2.43 1.06
N ALA A 95 -0.37 -2.77 0.09
CA ALA A 95 -1.39 -3.78 0.28
C ALA A 95 -0.83 -5.19 0.48
N ILE A 96 0.14 -5.57 -0.35
CA ILE A 96 0.81 -6.87 -0.26
C ILE A 96 1.57 -6.99 1.08
N SER A 97 2.29 -5.93 1.46
CA SER A 97 3.06 -5.88 2.71
C SER A 97 2.16 -5.94 3.94
N GLY A 98 1.02 -5.23 3.92
CA GLY A 98 0.05 -5.21 5.01
C GLY A 98 -0.61 -6.57 5.28
N VAL A 99 -0.93 -7.34 4.23
CA VAL A 99 -1.47 -8.70 4.42
C VAL A 99 -0.37 -9.69 4.80
N SER A 100 0.83 -9.55 4.22
CA SER A 100 2.00 -10.35 4.63
C SER A 100 2.30 -10.20 6.12
N TYR A 101 2.25 -8.96 6.63
CA TYR A 101 2.39 -8.69 8.05
C TYR A 101 1.24 -9.29 8.87
N GLY A 102 -0.01 -9.21 8.38
CA GLY A 102 -1.17 -9.86 9.00
C GLY A 102 -1.01 -11.37 9.14
N VAL A 103 -0.46 -12.04 8.12
CA VAL A 103 -0.13 -13.48 8.13
C VAL A 103 1.01 -13.78 9.11
N LEU A 104 2.10 -13.01 9.08
CA LEU A 104 3.22 -13.17 10.03
C LEU A 104 2.75 -13.00 11.48
N ARG A 105 1.81 -12.08 11.70
CA ARG A 105 1.20 -11.84 13.00
C ARG A 105 0.33 -13.00 13.47
N SER A 106 -0.45 -13.61 12.58
CA SER A 106 -1.35 -14.71 12.93
C SER A 106 -0.64 -16.01 13.27
N ILE A 107 0.57 -16.22 12.73
CA ILE A 107 1.42 -17.39 13.03
C ILE A 107 2.39 -17.16 14.18
N GLY A 108 2.38 -15.98 14.82
CA GLY A 108 3.28 -15.62 15.92
C GLY A 108 4.71 -15.25 15.50
N HIS A 109 5.02 -15.23 14.21
CA HIS A 109 6.37 -14.92 13.69
C HIS A 109 6.58 -13.42 13.37
N GLN A 110 6.06 -12.53 14.22
CA GLN A 110 6.24 -11.08 14.11
C GLN A 110 7.73 -10.70 13.93
N ALA A 111 8.60 -11.39 14.67
CA ALA A 111 10.04 -11.14 14.70
C ALA A 111 10.74 -11.43 13.36
N ALA A 112 10.20 -12.33 12.53
CA ALA A 112 10.71 -12.53 11.18
C ALA A 112 10.36 -11.33 10.28
N GLY A 113 9.14 -10.81 10.40
CA GLY A 113 8.71 -9.58 9.72
C GLY A 113 9.56 -8.37 10.12
N ALA A 114 9.79 -8.17 11.43
CA ALA A 114 10.61 -7.07 11.93
C ALA A 114 12.05 -7.13 11.41
N ARG A 115 12.66 -8.32 11.37
CA ARG A 115 14.03 -8.53 10.84
C ARG A 115 14.16 -8.21 9.36
N ILE A 116 13.10 -8.38 8.57
CA ILE A 116 13.11 -8.05 7.13
C ILE A 116 12.79 -6.57 6.90
N ASN A 117 11.87 -6.03 7.70
CA ASN A 117 11.36 -4.67 7.53
C ASN A 117 12.37 -3.59 7.98
N PHE A 118 13.04 -3.80 9.11
CA PHE A 118 14.08 -2.88 9.62
C PHE A 118 15.17 -2.57 8.58
N PRO A 119 15.92 -3.56 8.08
CA PRO A 119 16.99 -3.27 7.12
C PRO A 119 16.45 -2.73 5.80
N SER A 120 15.26 -3.16 5.36
CA SER A 120 14.63 -2.61 4.16
C SER A 120 14.34 -1.11 4.30
N TYR A 121 13.78 -0.66 5.42
CA TYR A 121 13.49 0.77 5.61
C TYR A 121 14.77 1.60 5.80
N TYR A 122 15.71 1.11 6.62
CA TYR A 122 16.89 1.90 7.01
C TYR A 122 18.04 1.83 6.00
N PHE A 123 18.30 0.68 5.38
CA PHE A 123 19.42 0.51 4.44
C PHE A 123 19.00 0.57 2.97
N VAL A 124 17.71 0.47 2.65
CA VAL A 124 17.24 0.61 1.26
C VAL A 124 16.40 1.87 1.12
N GLY A 125 15.35 2.03 1.93
CA GLY A 125 14.44 3.16 1.85
C GLY A 125 15.12 4.52 2.11
N LEU A 126 15.95 4.59 3.15
CA LEU A 126 16.66 5.80 3.55
C LEU A 126 17.70 6.28 2.52
N PRO A 127 18.63 5.44 2.02
CA PRO A 127 19.57 5.85 0.98
C PRO A 127 18.90 6.06 -0.38
N LEU A 128 17.85 5.29 -0.73
CA LEU A 128 17.07 5.53 -1.95
C LEU A 128 16.33 6.88 -1.87
N GLY A 129 15.73 7.20 -0.73
CA GLY A 129 15.07 8.48 -0.49
C GLY A 129 16.07 9.64 -0.52
N ALA A 130 17.25 9.47 0.08
CA ALA A 130 18.33 10.46 0.02
C ALA A 130 18.82 10.65 -1.42
N TYR A 131 18.99 9.58 -2.19
CA TYR A 131 19.39 9.63 -3.60
C TYR A 131 18.32 10.28 -4.49
N LEU A 132 17.02 10.02 -4.28
CA LEU A 132 15.95 10.69 -5.04
C LEU A 132 15.81 12.17 -4.66
N THR A 133 16.10 12.53 -3.41
CA THR A 133 15.99 13.91 -2.91
C THR A 133 17.17 14.77 -3.35
N TYR A 134 18.40 14.23 -3.27
CA TYR A 134 19.65 14.98 -3.51
C TYR A 134 20.40 14.59 -4.80
N GLY A 135 20.00 13.52 -5.49
CA GLY A 135 20.64 13.03 -6.70
C GLY A 135 20.14 13.68 -8.00
N PRO A 136 20.62 13.19 -9.16
CA PRO A 136 20.40 13.81 -10.48
C PRO A 136 18.93 14.01 -10.93
N PRO A 137 17.91 13.27 -10.44
CA PRO A 137 16.53 13.64 -10.76
C PRO A 137 16.03 14.90 -10.02
N ALA A 138 16.77 15.44 -9.04
CA ALA A 138 16.48 16.68 -8.31
C ALA A 138 15.00 16.86 -7.93
N MET A 139 14.34 15.77 -7.53
CA MET A 139 12.90 15.74 -7.24
C MET A 139 12.56 16.44 -5.91
N GLY A 140 13.57 16.85 -5.13
CA GLY A 140 13.37 17.52 -3.83
C GLY A 140 12.49 16.69 -2.89
N ILE A 141 11.58 17.34 -2.16
CA ILE A 141 10.66 16.66 -1.23
C ILE A 141 9.74 15.66 -1.96
N ALA A 142 9.54 15.81 -3.29
CA ALA A 142 8.77 14.86 -4.08
C ALA A 142 9.47 13.49 -4.21
N GLY A 143 10.78 13.42 -3.98
CA GLY A 143 11.56 12.19 -3.91
C GLY A 143 11.33 11.37 -2.64
N LEU A 144 10.93 12.02 -1.53
CA LEU A 144 10.55 11.36 -0.28
C LEU A 144 9.07 10.94 -0.28
N TRP A 145 8.23 11.69 -1.01
CA TRP A 145 6.81 11.43 -1.19
C TRP A 145 6.32 12.06 -2.51
N PRO A 146 5.83 11.30 -3.52
CA PRO A 146 5.49 11.83 -4.85
C PRO A 146 4.50 13.01 -4.90
N LEU A 147 3.81 13.32 -3.80
CA LEU A 147 2.84 14.42 -3.68
C LEU A 147 3.37 15.73 -3.09
N ALA A 148 4.66 15.85 -2.76
CA ALA A 148 5.16 17.04 -2.06
C ALA A 148 5.31 18.31 -2.91
N ARG A 149 4.83 18.31 -4.16
CA ARG A 149 4.89 19.49 -5.04
C ARG A 149 3.59 20.28 -4.98
N GLN A 150 3.37 21.10 -3.94
CA GLN A 150 2.40 22.22 -4.06
C GLN A 150 2.40 23.32 -2.97
N ARG A 151 3.51 23.64 -2.28
CA ARG A 151 3.49 24.77 -1.33
C ARG A 151 4.68 25.72 -1.29
N TYR A 152 5.46 25.83 -2.37
CA TYR A 152 6.45 26.90 -2.50
C TYR A 152 6.49 27.43 -3.94
N ALA A 153 5.44 28.15 -4.33
CA ALA A 153 5.47 29.25 -5.29
C ALA A 153 4.37 30.22 -4.86
#